data_AF-A0A523M292-F1
#
_entry.id   AF-A0A523M292-F1
#
_cell.length_a   1.000
_cell.length_b   1.000
_cell.length_c   1.000
_cell.angle_alpha   90.00
_cell.angle_beta   90.00
_cell.angle_gamma   90.00
#
_symmetry.space_group_name_H-M   'P 1'
#
loop_
_entity.id
_entity.type
_entity.pdbx_description
1 polymer ?
#
loop_
_entity_poly.entity_id
_entity_poly.type
_entity_poly.pdbx_seq_one_letter_code
_entity_poly.pdbx_strand_id
1 'polypeptide(L)' 'MSGARSQYPVQGAGLGLRRALVDKLMANPPADIDFMEIAPENWIHVGGALGKKLR' A
#
# COMPACT_ATOMS: atom_id res chain seq x y z
N MET A 1 -25.44 5.24 -24.34
CA MET A 1 -25.38 4.46 -23.07
C MET A 1 -24.14 4.92 -22.31
N SER A 2 -24.25 5.96 -21.47
CA SER A 2 -23.12 6.37 -20.62
C SER A 2 -23.09 5.45 -19.40
N GLY A 3 -22.14 4.51 -19.39
CA GLY A 3 -21.83 3.74 -18.20
C GLY A 3 -21.36 4.70 -17.11
N ALA A 4 -22.00 4.63 -15.94
CA ALA A 4 -21.54 5.35 -14.77
C ALA A 4 -20.07 4.98 -14.53
N ARG A 5 -19.14 5.93 -14.72
CA ARG A 5 -17.77 5.74 -14.24
C ARG A 5 -17.86 5.67 -12.73
N SER A 6 -17.77 4.47 -12.18
CA SER A 6 -17.53 4.31 -10.75
C SER A 6 -16.28 5.13 -10.41
N GLN A 7 -16.48 6.17 -9.61
CA GLN A 7 -15.42 7.06 -9.21
C GLN A 7 -14.69 6.37 -8.06
N TYR A 8 -13.65 5.62 -8.39
CA TYR A 8 -12.79 4.98 -7.41
C TYR A 8 -11.72 5.98 -6.93
N PRO A 9 -11.40 6.02 -5.63
CA PRO A 9 -10.42 6.95 -5.08
C PRO A 9 -8.98 6.64 -5.54
N VAL A 10 -8.74 5.45 -6.07
CA VAL A 10 -7.45 4.99 -6.60
C VAL A 10 -7.65 4.37 -7.98
N GLN A 11 -6.63 4.47 -8.83
CA GLN A 11 -6.61 3.96 -10.21
C GLN A 11 -5.23 3.34 -10.47
N GLY A 12 -5.17 2.31 -11.33
CA GLY A 12 -3.91 1.65 -11.68
C GLY A 12 -3.66 0.34 -10.95
N ALA A 13 -2.38 -0.05 -10.84
CA ALA A 13 -1.93 -1.29 -10.21
C ALA A 13 -1.72 -1.11 -8.69
N GLY A 14 -2.37 -1.97 -7.90
CA GLY A 14 -2.27 -1.97 -6.44
C GLY A 14 -1.41 -3.11 -5.91
N LEU A 15 -0.65 -2.85 -4.85
CA LEU A 15 0.10 -3.88 -4.11
C LEU A 15 -0.30 -3.92 -2.64
N GLY A 16 -0.69 -5.10 -2.16
CA GLY A 16 -0.89 -5.35 -0.73
C GLY A 16 0.45 -5.36 0.03
N LEU A 17 0.62 -4.43 0.95
CA LEU A 17 1.86 -4.28 1.72
C LEU A 17 1.91 -5.28 2.88
N ARG A 18 2.81 -6.25 2.77
CA ARG A 18 3.16 -7.17 3.87
C ARG A 18 4.44 -6.71 4.56
N ARG A 19 4.51 -6.88 5.89
CA ARG A 19 5.68 -6.50 6.71
C ARG A 19 7.01 -7.05 6.17
N ALA A 20 7.03 -8.31 5.73
CA ALA A 20 8.23 -8.95 5.17
C ALA A 20 8.72 -8.34 3.85
N LEU A 21 7.87 -7.59 3.15
CA LEU A 21 8.19 -6.95 1.88
C LEU A 21 8.49 -5.46 2.04
N VAL A 22 8.11 -4.83 3.15
CA VAL A 22 8.35 -3.40 3.43
C VAL A 22 9.81 -3.01 3.23
N ASP A 23 10.74 -3.75 3.83
CA ASP A 23 12.16 -3.39 3.75
C ASP A 23 12.71 -3.50 2.33
N LYS A 24 12.23 -4.48 1.56
CA LYS A 24 12.60 -4.64 0.14
C LYS A 24 12.00 -3.53 -0.73
N LEU A 25 10.74 -3.17 -0.48
CA LEU A 25 10.05 -2.12 -1.22
C LEU A 25 10.62 -0.73 -0.90
N MET A 26 11.04 -0.49 0.34
CA MET A 26 11.74 0.74 0.74
C MET A 26 13.14 0.83 0.12
N ALA A 27 13.83 -0.31 -0.03
CA ALA A 27 15.14 -0.35 -0.66
C ALA A 27 15.07 -0.23 -2.19
N ASN A 28 14.03 -0.78 -2.81
CA ASN A 28 13.80 -0.71 -4.25
C ASN A 28 12.29 -0.56 -4.55
N PRO A 29 11.79 0.68 -4.63
CA PRO A 29 10.38 0.94 -4.89
C PRO A 29 10.03 0.56 -6.35
N PRO A 30 9.03 -0.31 -6.59
CA PRO A 30 8.62 -0.65 -7.94
C PRO A 30 7.98 0.54 -8.64
N ALA A 31 8.36 0.79 -9.89
CA ALA A 31 7.82 1.90 -10.69
C ALA A 31 6.39 1.63 -11.21
N ASP A 32 6.00 0.37 -11.31
CA ASP A 32 4.71 -0.06 -11.88
C ASP A 32 3.58 -0.16 -10.84
N ILE A 33 3.77 0.38 -9.63
CA ILE A 33 2.78 0.31 -8.56
C ILE A 33 2.27 1.71 -8.28
N ASP A 34 0.99 1.93 -8.58
CA ASP A 34 0.32 3.22 -8.44
C ASP A 34 -0.15 3.45 -7.00
N PHE A 35 -0.50 2.39 -6.27
CA PHE A 35 -0.91 2.48 -4.87
C PHE A 35 -0.60 1.22 -4.06
N MET A 36 -0.51 1.37 -2.74
CA MET A 36 -0.24 0.27 -1.82
C MET A 36 -1.34 0.20 -0.76
N GLU A 37 -1.89 -0.99 -0.57
CA GLU A 37 -2.94 -1.25 0.42
C GLU A 37 -2.33 -1.81 1.70
N ILE A 38 -2.83 -1.35 2.84
CA ILE A 38 -2.38 -1.75 4.17
C ILE A 38 -3.56 -2.34 4.93
N ALA A 39 -3.41 -3.58 5.42
CA ALA A 39 -4.42 -4.20 6.28
C ALA A 39 -4.16 -3.79 7.75
N PRO A 40 -5.13 -3.17 8.46
CA PRO A 40 -4.93 -2.66 9.80
C PRO A 40 -4.41 -3.72 10.78
N GLU A 41 -4.87 -4.96 10.68
CA GLU A 41 -4.46 -6.07 11.55
C GLU A 41 -2.97 -6.41 11.44
N ASN A 42 -2.33 -6.10 10.30
CA ASN A 42 -0.90 -6.34 10.10
C ASN A 42 -0.02 -5.26 10.74
N TRP A 43 -0.61 -4.15 11.18
CA TRP A 43 0.10 -2.93 11.60
C TRP A 43 -0.35 -2.38 12.95
N ILE A 44 -1.57 -2.70 13.39
CA ILE A 44 -2.06 -2.48 14.73
C ILE A 44 -1.22 -3.38 15.67
N HIS A 45 -0.48 -2.75 16.59
CA HIS A 45 0.58 -3.29 17.46
C HIS A 45 2.00 -3.36 16.87
N VAL A 46 2.23 -2.95 15.62
CA VAL A 46 3.59 -2.75 15.09
C VAL A 46 4.12 -1.40 15.59
N GLY A 47 4.37 -1.31 16.90
CA GLY A 47 5.06 -0.18 17.50
C GLY A 47 6.53 -0.11 17.11
N GLY A 48 7.16 1.06 17.27
CA GLY A 48 8.60 1.23 17.06
C GLY A 48 8.98 1.60 15.62
N ALA A 49 10.11 1.09 15.13
CA ALA A 49 10.74 1.53 13.88
C ALA A 49 9.86 1.27 12.63
N LEU A 50 9.11 0.17 12.59
CA LEU A 50 8.22 -0.15 11.47
C LEU A 50 6.97 0.74 11.44
N GLY A 51 6.37 1.05 12.59
CA GLY A 51 5.29 2.04 12.67
C GLY A 51 5.75 3.45 12.27
N LYS A 52 7.01 3.81 12.57
CA LYS A 52 7.61 5.08 12.10
C LYS A 52 7.78 5.13 10.57
N LYS A 53 7.94 3.99 9.89
CA LYS A 53 8.05 3.93 8.42
C LYS A 53 6.71 4.15 7.70
N LEU A 54 5.59 4.10 8.41
CA LEU A 54 4.25 4.40 7.87
C LEU A 54 3.81 5.85 8.09
N ARG A 55 4.63 6.67 8.74
CA ARG A 55 4.35 8.09 8.96
C ARG A 55 4.91 8.92 7.81
#